data_AF-A0A447U2U5-F1
#
_entry.id   AF-A0A447U2U5-F1
#
_cell.length_a   1.000
_cell.length_b   1.000
_cell.length_c   1.000
_cell.angle_alpha   90.00
_cell.angle_beta   90.00
_cell.angle_gamma   90.00
#
_symmetry.space_group_name_H-M   'P 1'
#
loop_
_entity.id
_entity.type
_entity.pdbx_description
1 polymer ?
#
loop_
_entity_poly.entity_id
_entity_poly.type
_entity_poly.pdbx_seq_one_letter_code
_entity_poly.pdbx_strand_id
1 'polypeptide(L)'
;MGGKEALRQCAPHWDIAGQGEWHDNTIRLTSLSTGFDQLHYGAMTVTSPRLALNKPIVWVRDATTPSLQGALSLVAGKTVFTSGSVLAAFYP
;
A
#
# COMPACT_ATOMS: atom_id res chain seq x y z
N MET A 1 -41.16 9.37 11.04
CA MET A 1 -39.82 9.99 11.07
C MET A 1 -38.85 8.96 11.63
N GLY A 2 -37.86 8.53 10.85
CA GLY A 2 -36.87 7.52 11.26
C GLY A 2 -35.75 7.46 10.23
N GLY A 3 -34.84 8.42 10.32
CA GLY A 3 -33.66 8.53 9.46
C GLY A 3 -32.68 7.41 9.80
N LYS A 4 -32.57 6.44 8.88
CA LYS A 4 -31.45 5.50 8.84
C LYS A 4 -30.25 6.26 8.26
N GLU A 5 -29.51 6.93 9.12
CA GLU A 5 -28.17 7.45 8.81
C GLU A 5 -27.27 6.22 8.58
N ALA A 6 -27.27 5.71 7.35
CA ALA A 6 -26.33 4.66 6.96
C ALA A 6 -24.93 5.27 7.02
N LEU A 7 -24.16 4.91 8.06
CA LEU A 7 -22.74 5.21 8.15
C LEU A 7 -22.08 4.69 6.86
N ARG A 8 -21.77 5.61 5.95
CA ARG A 8 -21.05 5.29 4.73
C ARG A 8 -19.64 4.90 5.17
N GLN A 9 -19.41 3.62 5.38
CA GLN A 9 -18.05 3.09 5.49
C GLN A 9 -17.40 3.36 4.15
N CYS A 10 -16.65 4.47 4.08
CA CYS A 10 -15.76 4.73 2.96
C CYS A 10 -14.64 3.70 3.12
N ALA A 11 -14.79 2.55 2.44
CA ALA A 11 -13.73 1.56 2.37
C ALA A 11 -12.47 2.27 1.83
N PRO A 12 -11.28 1.96 2.36
CA PRO A 12 -10.06 2.56 1.85
C PRO A 12 -9.96 2.29 0.35
N HIS A 13 -9.96 3.36 -0.44
CA HIS A 13 -9.78 3.26 -1.87
C HIS A 13 -8.27 3.16 -2.13
N TRP A 14 -7.89 2.15 -2.89
CA TRP A 14 -6.54 2.01 -3.40
C TRP A 14 -6.62 1.81 -4.90
N ASP A 15 -5.86 2.64 -5.61
CA ASP A 15 -5.63 2.50 -7.04
C ASP A 15 -4.15 2.26 -7.28
N ILE A 16 -3.82 1.27 -8.11
CA ILE A 16 -2.46 0.98 -8.52
C ILE A 16 -2.47 0.83 -10.04
N ALA A 17 -1.76 1.73 -10.71
CA ALA A 17 -1.52 1.66 -12.13
C ALA A 17 -0.02 1.55 -12.38
N GLY A 18 0.38 0.83 -13.42
CA GLY A 18 1.78 0.69 -13.75
C GLY A 18 1.99 0.11 -15.13
N GLN A 19 3.20 0.29 -15.64
CA GLN A 19 3.64 -0.33 -16.87
C GLN A 19 4.84 -1.20 -16.54
N GLY A 20 4.85 -2.37 -17.15
CA GLY A 20 5.92 -3.31 -17.00
C GLY A 20 5.82 -4.39 -18.06
N GLU A 21 6.85 -5.19 -18.07
CA GLU A 21 7.01 -6.31 -18.98
C GLU A 21 7.41 -7.53 -18.17
N TRP A 22 6.89 -8.67 -18.60
CA TRP A 22 7.38 -9.95 -18.16
C TRP A 22 8.07 -10.59 -19.34
N HIS A 23 9.33 -10.96 -19.14
CA HIS A 23 10.09 -11.73 -20.12
C HIS A 23 10.81 -12.88 -19.43
N ASP A 24 10.54 -14.11 -19.87
CA ASP A 24 11.04 -15.35 -19.30
C ASP A 24 10.86 -15.41 -17.77
N ASN A 25 11.97 -15.23 -17.04
CA ASN A 25 12.03 -15.28 -15.60
C ASN A 25 12.28 -13.91 -14.95
N THR A 26 12.16 -12.84 -15.72
CA THR A 26 12.38 -11.46 -15.28
C THR A 26 11.08 -10.66 -15.41
N ILE A 27 10.69 -10.02 -14.31
CA ILE A 27 9.61 -9.03 -14.29
C ILE A 27 10.26 -7.66 -14.17
N ARG A 28 9.96 -6.76 -15.11
CA ARG A 28 10.47 -5.39 -15.09
C ARG A 28 9.32 -4.40 -15.02
N LEU A 29 9.29 -3.62 -13.96
CA LEU A 29 8.32 -2.55 -13.75
C LEU A 29 9.00 -1.20 -14.05
N THR A 30 8.50 -0.49 -15.05
CA THR A 30 9.09 0.76 -15.55
C THR A 30 8.31 1.98 -15.09
N SER A 31 7.03 1.84 -14.81
CA SER A 31 6.22 2.90 -14.20
C SER A 31 5.27 2.36 -13.14
N LEU A 32 5.01 3.19 -12.13
CA LEU A 32 4.12 2.91 -11.03
C LEU A 32 3.47 4.22 -10.60
N SER A 33 2.15 4.22 -10.54
CA SER A 33 1.31 5.25 -9.98
C SER A 33 0.44 4.61 -8.90
N THR A 34 0.34 5.27 -7.76
CA THR A 34 -0.44 4.75 -6.64
C THR A 34 -1.33 5.85 -6.06
N GLY A 35 -2.60 5.51 -5.87
CA GLY A 35 -3.62 6.33 -5.24
C GLY A 35 -4.10 5.67 -3.95
N PHE A 36 -3.21 5.52 -2.97
CA PHE A 36 -3.59 4.99 -1.65
C PHE A 36 -4.21 6.08 -0.79
N ASP A 37 -5.38 5.83 -0.22
CA ASP A 37 -5.94 6.71 0.82
C ASP A 37 -5.26 6.45 2.17
N GLN A 38 -5.05 5.19 2.52
CA GLN A 38 -4.33 4.76 3.72
C GLN A 38 -3.56 3.46 3.47
N LEU A 39 -2.42 3.30 4.14
CA LEU A 39 -1.68 2.03 4.22
C LEU A 39 -1.66 1.57 5.68
N HIS A 40 -2.22 0.40 5.94
CA HIS A 40 -2.19 -0.24 7.25
C HIS A 40 -1.17 -1.38 7.22
N TYR A 41 -0.17 -1.33 8.09
CA TYR A 41 0.81 -2.40 8.25
C TYR A 41 1.04 -2.68 9.72
N GLY A 42 0.55 -3.83 10.20
CA GLY A 42 0.54 -4.15 11.62
C GLY A 42 -0.19 -3.08 12.42
N ALA A 43 0.52 -2.42 13.34
CA ALA A 43 0.00 -1.35 14.16
C ALA A 43 0.31 0.07 13.62
N MET A 44 0.77 0.16 12.36
CA MET A 44 1.08 1.41 11.68
C MET A 44 -0.01 1.77 10.69
N THR A 45 -0.58 2.96 10.82
CA THR A 45 -1.49 3.56 9.84
C THR A 45 -0.81 4.76 9.20
N VAL A 46 -0.62 4.71 7.88
CA VAL A 46 -0.04 5.78 7.08
C VAL A 46 -1.13 6.43 6.25
N THR A 47 -1.21 7.76 6.29
CA THR A 47 -2.20 8.54 5.53
C THR A 47 -1.63 9.02 4.20
N SER A 48 -2.45 8.92 3.15
CA SER A 48 -2.16 9.32 1.77
C SER A 48 -0.78 8.87 1.26
N PRO A 49 -0.38 7.59 1.41
CA PRO A 49 0.91 7.15 0.92
C PRO A 49 0.97 7.19 -0.60
N ARG A 50 2.15 7.50 -1.13
CA ARG A 50 2.47 7.52 -2.56
C ARG A 50 3.78 6.79 -2.76
N LEU A 51 3.73 5.70 -3.52
CA LEU A 51 4.90 5.00 -4.01
C LEU A 51 5.29 5.60 -5.37
N ALA A 52 6.57 5.94 -5.50
CA ALA A 52 7.16 6.38 -6.76
C ALA A 52 8.39 5.52 -7.08
N LEU A 53 8.52 5.13 -8.35
CA LEU A 53 9.75 4.49 -8.84
C LEU A 53 10.80 5.57 -9.08
N ASN A 54 11.93 5.47 -8.37
CA ASN A 54 13.12 6.27 -8.68
C ASN A 54 13.97 5.59 -9.75
N LYS A 55 13.94 4.25 -9.79
CA LYS A 55 14.54 3.41 -10.83
C LYS A 55 13.59 2.26 -11.13
N PRO A 56 13.58 1.74 -12.37
CA PRO A 56 12.81 0.54 -12.69
C PRO A 56 13.08 -0.59 -11.71
N ILE A 57 12.04 -1.30 -11.30
CA ILE A 57 12.21 -2.54 -10.56
C ILE A 57 12.49 -3.66 -11.55
N VAL A 58 13.53 -4.45 -11.30
CA VAL A 58 13.85 -5.66 -12.03
C VAL A 58 13.85 -6.80 -11.02
N TRP A 59 12.93 -7.74 -11.21
CA TRP A 59 12.81 -8.94 -10.39
C TRP A 59 13.14 -10.16 -11.22
N VAL A 60 14.33 -10.71 -11.00
CA VAL A 60 14.76 -12.00 -11.56
C VAL A 60 14.31 -13.09 -10.60
N ARG A 61 13.47 -14.00 -11.07
CA ARG A 61 12.89 -15.10 -10.28
C ARG A 61 13.60 -16.42 -10.51
N ASP A 62 14.90 -16.37 -10.74
CA ASP A 62 15.72 -17.56 -10.91
C ASP A 62 15.63 -18.45 -9.67
N ALA A 63 15.53 -19.77 -9.88
CA ALA A 63 15.35 -20.74 -8.79
C ALA A 63 16.60 -20.83 -7.90
N THR A 64 17.77 -20.53 -8.45
CA THR A 64 19.07 -20.62 -7.77
C THR A 64 19.60 -19.26 -7.34
N THR A 65 19.33 -18.23 -8.14
CA THR A 65 19.88 -16.87 -7.96
C THR A 65 18.78 -15.80 -8.08
N PRO A 66 17.73 -15.85 -7.24
CA PRO A 66 16.69 -14.85 -7.28
C PRO A 66 17.26 -13.49 -6.88
N SER A 67 16.81 -12.43 -7.55
CA SER A 67 17.33 -11.10 -7.27
C SER A 67 16.28 -10.02 -7.56
N LEU A 68 16.24 -9.01 -6.70
CA LEU A 68 15.36 -7.86 -6.83
C LEU A 68 16.21 -6.59 -6.79
N GLN A 69 16.19 -5.82 -7.88
CA GLN A 69 16.86 -4.53 -7.97
C GLN A 69 15.86 -3.43 -8.29
N GLY A 70 16.22 -2.21 -7.94
CA GLY A 70 15.43 -1.02 -8.24
C GLY A 70 15.58 0.01 -7.14
N ALA A 71 14.79 1.06 -7.23
CA ALA A 71 14.69 2.04 -6.18
C ALA A 71 13.27 2.60 -6.17
N LEU A 72 12.68 2.58 -4.98
CA LEU A 72 11.33 3.00 -4.68
C LEU A 72 11.43 4.03 -3.55
N SER A 73 10.68 5.13 -3.67
CA SER A 73 10.44 6.08 -2.59
C SER A 73 9.01 5.97 -2.14
N LEU A 74 8.81 5.87 -0.83
CA LEU A 74 7.52 6.04 -0.20
C LEU A 74 7.44 7.45 0.37
N VAL A 75 6.57 8.27 -0.21
CA VAL A 75 6.19 9.56 0.36
C VAL A 75 4.88 9.36 1.10
N ALA A 76 4.83 9.81 2.34
CA ALA A 76 3.68 9.62 3.22
C ALA A 76 3.32 10.91 3.91
N GLY A 77 2.03 11.05 4.24
CA GLY A 77 1.56 12.06 5.16
C GLY A 77 1.84 11.66 6.61
N LYS A 78 0.82 11.78 7.46
CA LYS A 78 0.91 11.38 8.87
C LYS A 78 1.02 9.86 8.99
N THR A 79 1.98 9.41 9.80
CA THR A 79 2.11 8.02 10.26
C THR A 79 1.71 7.94 11.73
N VAL A 80 0.76 7.06 12.05
CA VAL A 80 0.31 6.79 13.42
C VAL A 80 0.73 5.37 13.78
N PHE A 81 1.36 5.22 14.94
CA PHE A 81 1.62 3.91 15.54
C PHE A 81 0.63 3.71 16.69
N THR A 82 -0.16 2.64 16.64
CA THR A 82 -0.95 2.19 17.78
C THR A 82 -0.12 1.17 18.55
N SER A 83 0.36 1.51 19.75
CA SER A 83 0.89 0.48 20.64
C SER A 83 -0.26 -0.49 20.94
N GLY A 84 -0.11 -1.77 20.59
CA GLY A 84 -1.19 -2.74 20.61
C GLY A 84 -1.91 -2.82 21.96
N SER A 85 -3.09 -2.19 22.04
CA SER A 85 -4.20 -2.46 22.96
C SER A 85 -5.29 -1.44 22.69
N VAL A 86 -6.41 -1.87 22.11
CA VAL A 86 -7.68 -1.14 22.22
C VAL A 86 -8.68 -2.08 22.87
N LEU A 87 -8.85 -1.95 24.18
CA LEU A 87 -10.00 -2.48 24.90
C LEU A 87 -11.14 -1.49 24.68
N ALA A 88 -12.17 -1.87 23.92
CA ALA A 88 -13.40 -1.09 23.86
C ALA A 88 -14.12 -1.25 25.21
N ALA A 89 -14.25 -0.17 25.98
CA ALA A 89 -15.11 -0.15 27.15
C ALA A 89 -16.57 -0.23 26.67
N PHE A 90 -17.25 -1.32 26.98
CA PHE A 90 -18.72 -1.39 26.91
C PHE A 90 -19.28 -0.69 28.15
N TYR A 91 -20.04 0.38 27.96
CA TYR A 91 -20.91 0.94 29.01
C TYR A 91 -22.35 0.49 28.72
N PRO A 92 -23.04 -0.18 29.67
CA PRO A 92 -24.49 -0.38 29.61
C PRO A 92 -25.27 0.91 29.82
#